data_AF-A0A8T6L2C6-F1
#
_entry.id   AF-A0A8T6L2C6-F1
#
_cell.length_a   1.000
_cell.length_b   1.000
_cell.length_c   1.000
_cell.angle_alpha   90.00
_cell.angle_beta   90.00
_cell.angle_gamma   90.00
#
_symmetry.space_group_name_H-M   'P 1'
#
loop_
_entity.id
_entity.type
_entity.pdbx_description
1 polymer ?
#
loop_
_entity_poly.entity_id
_entity_poly.type
_entity_poly.pdbx_seq_one_letter_code
_entity_poly.pdbx_strand_id
1 'polypeptide(L)'
;APGSPLEQELLGVLQRRHGHVCWETVVSGPGLARLHQAVAELWGTPVEALSPARISALGMSVEDPLCHQTLEIFFGLLGSAAGNLALTFCATGGLYIGGGIIPQLADFAPTSPLRRRFEERGELSGYVEPIPIYLMLDPLFGLKGALQCVVAGG
;
A
#
# COMPACT_ATOMS: atom_id res chain seq x y z
N ALA A 1 -12.07 -6.79 1.81
CA ALA A 1 -13.05 -6.33 0.80
C ALA A 1 -12.73 -4.89 0.43
N PRO A 2 -13.13 -4.39 -0.75
CA PRO A 2 -13.06 -2.96 -1.06
C PRO A 2 -13.70 -2.14 0.05
N GLY A 3 -13.05 -1.09 0.52
CA GLY A 3 -13.57 -0.24 1.59
C GLY A 3 -14.12 1.10 1.11
N SER A 4 -14.32 1.26 -0.19
CA SER A 4 -15.04 2.39 -0.79
C SER A 4 -15.73 1.98 -2.10
N PRO A 5 -16.77 2.71 -2.56
CA PRO A 5 -17.38 2.48 -3.86
C PRO A 5 -16.38 2.55 -5.01
N LEU A 6 -15.44 3.50 -4.95
CA LEU A 6 -14.36 3.63 -5.92
C LEU A 6 -13.48 2.37 -5.99
N GLU A 7 -13.06 1.84 -4.84
CA GLU A 7 -12.28 0.59 -4.80
C GLU A 7 -13.07 -0.61 -5.36
N GLN A 8 -14.41 -0.61 -5.21
CA GLN A 8 -15.26 -1.67 -5.77
C GLN A 8 -15.31 -1.60 -7.30
N GLU A 9 -15.40 -0.40 -7.86
CA GLU A 9 -15.32 -0.20 -9.32
C GLU A 9 -13.94 -0.56 -9.87
N LEU A 10 -12.87 -0.14 -9.18
CA LEU A 10 -11.49 -0.49 -9.52
C LEU A 10 -11.24 -1.99 -9.48
N LEU A 11 -11.81 -2.70 -8.51
CA LEU A 11 -11.72 -4.16 -8.46
C LEU A 11 -12.29 -4.79 -9.74
N GLY A 12 -13.42 -4.29 -10.25
CA GLY A 12 -13.99 -4.74 -11.51
C GLY A 12 -13.07 -4.51 -12.71
N VAL A 13 -12.41 -3.34 -12.78
CA VAL A 13 -11.40 -3.05 -13.82
C VAL A 13 -10.22 -4.03 -13.74
N LEU A 14 -9.67 -4.21 -12.55
CA LEU A 14 -8.52 -5.08 -12.31
C LEU A 14 -8.83 -6.55 -12.59
N GLN A 15 -10.03 -7.03 -12.23
CA GLN A 15 -10.49 -8.40 -12.50
C GLN A 15 -10.62 -8.67 -13.99
N ARG A 16 -11.12 -7.72 -14.79
CA ARG A 16 -11.18 -7.88 -16.26
C ARG A 16 -9.79 -8.04 -16.89
N ARG A 17 -8.79 -7.33 -16.35
CA ARG A 17 -7.41 -7.34 -16.90
C ARG A 17 -6.56 -8.50 -16.41
N HIS A 18 -6.74 -8.94 -15.17
CA HIS A 18 -5.83 -9.90 -14.51
C HIS A 18 -6.51 -11.20 -14.07
N GLY A 19 -7.83 -11.32 -14.20
CA GLY A 19 -8.61 -12.43 -13.67
C GLY A 19 -8.66 -12.39 -12.14
N HIS A 20 -7.67 -13.01 -11.50
CA HIS A 20 -7.56 -13.01 -10.04
C HIS A 20 -6.85 -11.74 -9.54
N VAL A 21 -7.45 -11.08 -8.53
CA VAL A 21 -6.91 -9.87 -7.90
C VAL A 21 -6.65 -10.16 -6.42
N CYS A 22 -5.40 -9.99 -6.00
CA CYS A 22 -4.95 -10.11 -4.61
C CYS A 22 -4.26 -8.82 -4.16
N TRP A 23 -3.83 -8.76 -2.90
CA TRP A 23 -3.12 -7.59 -2.38
C TRP A 23 -1.87 -7.25 -3.20
N GLU A 24 -1.09 -8.24 -3.65
CA GLU A 24 0.11 -8.03 -4.47
C GLU A 24 -0.20 -7.42 -5.84
N THR A 25 -1.42 -7.62 -6.35
CA THR A 25 -1.87 -7.03 -7.62
C THR A 25 -1.90 -5.51 -7.56
N VAL A 26 -2.07 -4.91 -6.38
CA VAL A 26 -2.26 -3.46 -6.19
C VAL A 26 -1.27 -2.83 -5.18
N VAL A 27 -0.88 -3.55 -4.14
CA VAL A 27 0.03 -3.10 -3.07
C VAL A 27 1.46 -3.59 -3.31
N SER A 28 1.99 -3.27 -4.49
CA SER A 28 3.39 -3.55 -4.88
C SER A 28 3.89 -2.48 -5.85
N GLY A 29 5.18 -2.48 -6.19
CA GLY A 29 5.70 -1.58 -7.22
C GLY A 29 4.95 -1.74 -8.57
N PRO A 30 4.91 -2.95 -9.16
CA PRO A 30 4.10 -3.20 -10.35
C PRO A 30 2.60 -2.97 -10.10
N GLY A 31 2.11 -3.24 -8.88
CA GLY A 31 0.74 -2.99 -8.50
C GLY A 31 0.35 -1.52 -8.54
N LEU A 32 1.25 -0.61 -8.16
CA LEU A 32 1.05 0.83 -8.26
C LEU A 32 0.84 1.27 -9.72
N ALA A 33 1.64 0.73 -10.65
CA ALA A 33 1.46 1.02 -12.08
C ALA A 33 0.14 0.45 -12.63
N ARG A 34 -0.26 -0.76 -12.21
CA ARG A 34 -1.57 -1.32 -12.58
C ARG A 34 -2.72 -0.50 -12.02
N LEU A 35 -2.60 -0.05 -10.77
CA LEU A 35 -3.61 0.78 -10.10
C LEU A 35 -3.76 2.11 -10.83
N HIS A 36 -2.65 2.79 -11.17
CA HIS A 36 -2.66 4.01 -11.96
C HIS A 36 -3.43 3.84 -13.28
N GLN A 37 -3.13 2.77 -14.03
CA GLN A 37 -3.83 2.49 -15.29
C GLN A 37 -5.30 2.15 -15.09
N ALA A 38 -5.66 1.49 -13.98
CA ALA A 38 -7.05 1.17 -13.66
C ALA A 38 -7.86 2.42 -13.29
N VAL A 39 -7.28 3.35 -12.53
CA VAL A 39 -7.90 4.65 -12.22
C VAL A 39 -8.08 5.47 -13.49
N ALA A 40 -7.05 5.51 -14.36
CA ALA A 40 -7.12 6.20 -15.64
C ALA A 40 -8.23 5.65 -16.56
N GLU A 41 -8.35 4.31 -16.67
CA GLU A 41 -9.43 3.65 -17.41
C GLU A 41 -10.80 4.01 -16.84
N LEU A 42 -10.94 3.94 -15.51
CA LEU A 42 -12.21 4.21 -14.84
C LEU A 42 -12.70 5.65 -15.07
N TRP A 43 -11.77 6.60 -15.12
CA TRP A 43 -12.06 8.02 -15.37
C TRP A 43 -12.06 8.42 -16.84
N GLY A 44 -11.85 7.46 -17.76
CA GLY A 44 -11.80 7.74 -19.20
C GLY A 44 -10.65 8.67 -19.61
N THR A 45 -9.57 8.72 -18.81
CA THR A 45 -8.40 9.55 -19.08
C THR A 45 -7.29 8.68 -19.69
N PRO A 46 -6.96 8.85 -20.98
CA PRO A 46 -5.87 8.10 -21.58
C PRO A 46 -4.54 8.54 -20.97
N VAL A 47 -3.73 7.57 -20.53
CA VAL A 47 -2.40 7.83 -19.97
C VAL A 47 -1.37 6.93 -20.59
N GLU A 48 -0.15 7.45 -20.73
CA GLU A 48 1.00 6.63 -21.06
C GLU A 48 1.38 5.72 -19.89
N ALA A 49 2.06 4.62 -20.20
CA ALA A 49 2.55 3.71 -19.18
C ALA A 49 3.69 4.38 -18.38
N LEU A 50 3.40 4.81 -17.16
CA LEU A 50 4.38 5.34 -16.23
C LEU A 50 5.04 4.25 -15.39
N SER A 51 6.31 4.44 -15.05
CA SER A 51 6.99 3.59 -14.08
C SER A 51 6.49 3.87 -12.65
N PRO A 52 6.57 2.90 -11.73
CA PRO A 52 6.16 3.11 -10.34
C PRO A 52 6.89 4.29 -9.70
N ALA A 53 8.19 4.45 -9.97
CA ALA A 53 8.99 5.57 -9.46
C ALA A 53 8.49 6.93 -10.00
N ARG A 54 8.05 6.99 -11.27
CA ARG A 54 7.52 8.23 -11.84
C ARG A 54 6.15 8.58 -11.27
N ILE A 55 5.28 7.58 -11.08
CA ILE A 55 3.98 7.76 -10.42
C ILE A 55 4.18 8.27 -8.99
N SER A 56 5.10 7.67 -8.22
CA SER A 56 5.45 8.12 -6.87
C SER A 56 5.92 9.58 -6.87
N ALA A 57 6.87 9.93 -7.73
CA ALA A 57 7.41 11.29 -7.79
C ALA A 57 6.33 12.33 -8.10
N LEU A 58 5.52 12.10 -9.14
CA LEU A 58 4.45 13.01 -9.57
C LEU A 58 3.32 13.13 -8.56
N GLY A 59 2.96 12.01 -7.92
CA GLY A 59 1.89 11.98 -6.92
C GLY A 59 2.30 12.67 -5.61
N MET A 60 3.57 12.55 -5.21
CA MET A 60 4.11 13.22 -4.01
C MET A 60 4.31 14.72 -4.21
N SER A 61 4.73 15.16 -5.41
CA SER A 61 4.84 16.59 -5.73
C SER A 61 3.49 17.26 -6.02
N VAL A 62 2.42 16.46 -6.14
CA VAL A 62 1.07 16.91 -6.52
C VAL A 62 1.05 17.60 -7.89
N GLU A 63 2.02 17.28 -8.75
CA GLU A 63 2.10 17.79 -10.13
C GLU A 63 1.08 17.11 -11.05
N ASP A 64 0.69 15.88 -10.72
CA ASP A 64 -0.29 15.10 -11.47
C ASP A 64 -1.40 14.59 -10.52
N PRO A 65 -2.64 15.09 -10.66
CA PRO A 65 -3.76 14.68 -9.80
C PRO A 65 -4.11 13.19 -9.87
N LEU A 66 -3.92 12.54 -11.02
CA LEU A 66 -4.18 11.11 -11.19
C LEU A 66 -3.12 10.29 -10.45
N CYS A 67 -1.84 10.68 -10.55
CA CYS A 67 -0.77 10.05 -9.78
C CYS A 67 -0.98 10.24 -8.28
N HIS A 68 -1.38 11.45 -7.86
CA HIS A 68 -1.68 11.73 -6.45
C HIS A 68 -2.83 10.88 -5.94
N GLN A 69 -3.96 10.82 -6.67
CA GLN A 69 -5.07 9.94 -6.30
C GLN A 69 -4.64 8.46 -6.26
N THR A 70 -3.78 8.04 -7.20
CA THR A 70 -3.28 6.67 -7.21
C THR A 70 -2.52 6.35 -5.92
N LEU A 71 -1.70 7.28 -5.42
CA LEU A 71 -1.01 7.12 -4.13
C LEU A 71 -1.99 7.07 -2.96
N GLU A 72 -2.99 7.94 -2.92
CA GLU A 72 -4.05 7.93 -1.89
C GLU A 72 -4.75 6.56 -1.82
N ILE A 73 -5.14 6.01 -2.97
CA ILE A 73 -5.80 4.69 -3.06
C ILE A 73 -4.83 3.58 -2.68
N PHE A 74 -3.57 3.63 -3.15
CA PHE A 74 -2.54 2.66 -2.82
C PHE A 74 -2.33 2.57 -1.30
N PHE A 75 -2.15 3.72 -0.63
CA PHE A 75 -1.95 3.77 0.81
C PHE A 75 -3.21 3.38 1.59
N GLY A 76 -4.39 3.69 1.08
CA GLY A 76 -5.63 3.23 1.68
C GLY A 76 -5.83 1.71 1.60
N LEU A 77 -5.46 1.10 0.48
CA LEU A 77 -5.45 -0.36 0.31
C LEU A 77 -4.38 -1.03 1.18
N LEU A 78 -3.18 -0.43 1.27
CA LEU A 78 -2.11 -0.88 2.17
C LEU A 78 -2.54 -0.86 3.63
N GLY A 79 -3.15 0.23 4.09
CA GLY A 79 -3.73 0.32 5.45
C GLY A 79 -4.81 -0.73 5.69
N SER A 80 -5.67 -0.96 4.69
CA SER A 80 -6.71 -2.00 4.75
C SER A 80 -6.11 -3.40 4.92
N ALA A 81 -5.09 -3.74 4.12
CA ALA A 81 -4.36 -5.01 4.23
C ALA A 81 -3.67 -5.15 5.59
N ALA A 82 -2.96 -4.09 6.02
CA ALA A 82 -2.25 -4.03 7.28
C ALA A 82 -3.15 -4.29 8.50
N GLY A 83 -4.31 -3.63 8.58
CA GLY A 83 -5.20 -3.85 9.74
C GLY A 83 -5.86 -5.24 9.73
N ASN A 84 -6.08 -5.85 8.55
CA ASN A 84 -6.52 -7.25 8.50
C ASN A 84 -5.46 -8.19 9.08
N LEU A 85 -4.18 -7.96 8.75
CA LEU A 85 -3.06 -8.74 9.31
C LEU A 85 -2.93 -8.51 10.82
N ALA A 86 -3.09 -7.27 11.30
CA ALA A 86 -3.02 -6.95 12.72
C ALA A 86 -4.07 -7.73 13.54
N LEU A 87 -5.30 -7.83 13.02
CA LEU A 87 -6.36 -8.64 13.63
C LEU A 87 -6.10 -10.14 13.51
N THR A 88 -5.66 -10.61 12.33
CA THR A 88 -5.42 -12.04 12.07
C THR A 88 -4.34 -12.61 12.98
N PHE A 89 -3.28 -11.84 13.25
CA PHE A 89 -2.13 -12.28 14.04
C PHE A 89 -2.10 -11.73 15.46
N CYS A 90 -3.11 -10.96 15.88
CA CYS A 90 -3.10 -10.25 17.15
C CYS A 90 -1.78 -9.46 17.37
N ALA A 91 -1.35 -8.69 16.37
CA ALA A 91 -0.01 -8.10 16.29
C ALA A 91 0.19 -6.90 17.23
N THR A 92 -0.02 -7.08 18.54
CA THR A 92 0.05 -6.02 19.56
C THR A 92 1.45 -5.42 19.72
N GLY A 93 2.50 -6.14 19.33
CA GLY A 93 3.88 -5.63 19.30
C GLY A 93 4.15 -4.62 18.17
N GLY A 94 3.21 -4.42 17.25
CA GLY A 94 3.35 -3.51 16.12
C GLY A 94 3.46 -4.22 14.77
N LEU A 95 3.23 -3.45 13.71
CA LEU A 95 3.34 -3.89 12.33
C LEU A 95 4.52 -3.19 11.65
N TYR A 96 5.40 -3.94 11.01
CA TYR A 96 6.54 -3.41 10.26
C TYR A 96 6.27 -3.53 8.77
N ILE A 97 6.25 -2.41 8.07
CA ILE A 97 6.04 -2.34 6.62
C ILE A 97 7.39 -2.09 5.96
N GLY A 98 7.86 -3.08 5.22
CA GLY A 98 9.05 -2.98 4.37
C GLY A 98 8.73 -3.19 2.90
N GLY A 99 9.75 -3.03 2.05
CA GLY A 99 9.64 -3.23 0.61
C GLY A 99 10.33 -2.11 -0.16
N GLY A 100 10.74 -2.39 -1.41
CA GLY A 100 11.60 -1.49 -2.18
C GLY A 100 11.00 -0.11 -2.48
N ILE A 101 9.68 0.03 -2.48
CA ILE A 101 8.99 1.30 -2.75
C ILE A 101 8.73 2.14 -1.50
N ILE A 102 8.72 1.52 -0.31
CA ILE A 102 8.34 2.18 0.95
C ILE A 102 9.28 3.33 1.31
N PRO A 103 10.62 3.22 1.21
CA PRO A 103 11.52 4.34 1.51
C PRO A 103 11.26 5.57 0.63
N GLN A 104 10.87 5.36 -0.63
CA GLN A 104 10.58 6.46 -1.56
C GLN A 104 9.28 7.19 -1.23
N LEU A 105 8.31 6.48 -0.63
CA LEU A 105 6.99 7.01 -0.29
C LEU A 105 6.86 7.38 1.19
N ALA A 106 7.95 7.32 1.95
CA ALA A 106 7.93 7.47 3.41
C ALA A 106 7.38 8.82 3.85
N ASP A 107 7.73 9.90 3.15
CA ASP A 107 7.27 11.25 3.48
C ASP A 107 5.78 11.47 3.20
N PHE A 108 5.18 10.66 2.32
CA PHE A 108 3.76 10.72 2.00
C PHE A 108 2.90 9.91 2.99
N ALA A 109 3.47 8.86 3.58
CA ALA A 109 2.72 7.94 4.44
C ALA A 109 1.98 8.63 5.61
N PRO A 110 2.55 9.63 6.33
CA PRO A 110 1.88 10.30 7.44
C PRO A 110 0.64 11.09 7.03
N THR A 111 0.63 11.65 5.82
CA THR A 111 -0.51 12.43 5.30
C THR A 111 -1.49 11.59 4.48
N SER A 112 -1.11 10.38 4.12
CA SER A 112 -1.93 9.43 3.37
C SER A 112 -3.07 8.82 4.20
N PRO A 113 -4.04 8.12 3.57
CA PRO A 113 -5.11 7.41 4.26
C PRO A 113 -4.65 6.16 5.03
N LEU A 114 -3.36 5.78 5.00
CA LEU A 114 -2.88 4.53 5.58
C LEU A 114 -3.33 4.30 7.01
N ARG A 115 -3.13 5.28 7.89
CA ARG A 115 -3.46 5.13 9.32
C ARG A 115 -4.97 4.98 9.51
N ARG A 116 -5.74 5.89 8.93
CA ARG A 116 -7.21 5.83 8.97
C ARG A 116 -7.73 4.48 8.47
N ARG A 117 -7.20 4.00 7.33
CA ARG A 117 -7.63 2.73 6.70
C ARG A 117 -7.16 1.49 7.43
N PHE A 118 -6.10 1.59 8.22
CA PHE A 118 -5.69 0.57 9.17
C PHE A 118 -6.70 0.44 10.32
N GLU A 119 -7.18 1.56 10.85
CA GLU A 119 -8.10 1.62 11.98
C GLU A 119 -9.56 1.32 11.62
N GLU A 120 -10.00 1.54 10.37
CA GLU A 120 -11.39 1.33 9.93
C GLU A 120 -11.83 -0.15 9.99
N ARG A 121 -12.11 -0.66 11.20
CA ARG A 121 -12.43 -2.08 11.48
C ARG A 121 -13.76 -2.28 12.23
N GLY A 122 -14.64 -1.29 12.15
CA GLY A 122 -15.95 -1.33 12.80
C GLY A 122 -15.82 -1.46 14.31
N GLU A 123 -16.45 -2.48 14.89
CA GLU A 123 -16.39 -2.74 16.33
C GLU A 123 -14.97 -3.09 16.82
N LEU A 124 -14.09 -3.54 15.91
CA LEU A 124 -12.71 -3.90 16.23
C LEU A 124 -11.72 -2.75 16.08
N SER A 125 -12.17 -1.54 15.72
CA SER A 125 -11.28 -0.37 15.54
C SER A 125 -10.46 -0.09 16.81
N GLY A 126 -11.10 -0.10 17.98
CA GLY A 126 -10.43 0.13 19.27
C GLY A 126 -9.35 -0.92 19.61
N TYR A 127 -9.39 -2.11 19.01
CA TYR A 127 -8.34 -3.13 19.18
C TYR A 127 -7.07 -2.78 18.38
N VAL A 128 -7.23 -2.26 17.16
CA VAL A 128 -6.10 -1.97 16.27
C VAL A 128 -5.50 -0.58 16.51
N GLU A 129 -6.28 0.39 17.00
CA GLU A 129 -5.83 1.75 17.34
C GLU A 129 -4.51 1.80 18.15
N PRO A 130 -4.31 1.05 19.25
CA PRO A 130 -3.04 1.12 19.98
C PRO A 130 -1.85 0.47 19.27
N ILE A 131 -2.07 -0.27 18.18
CA ILE A 131 -1.01 -0.99 17.47
C ILE A 131 -0.19 0.00 16.61
N PRO A 132 1.14 0.12 16.84
CA PRO A 132 1.97 1.01 16.05
C PRO A 132 2.29 0.42 14.66
N ILE A 133 2.46 1.30 13.68
CA ILE A 133 2.96 0.95 12.34
C ILE A 133 4.35 1.57 12.18
N TYR A 134 5.31 0.74 11.81
CA TYR A 134 6.70 1.15 11.58
C TYR A 134 7.05 0.98 10.10
N LEU A 135 7.59 2.03 9.48
CA LEU A 135 8.11 1.95 8.12
C LEU A 135 9.61 1.61 8.17
N MET A 136 10.00 0.57 7.43
CA MET A 136 11.40 0.15 7.33
C MET A 136 12.10 0.96 6.24
N LEU A 137 12.87 1.96 6.65
CA LEU A 137 13.58 2.87 5.73
C LEU A 137 14.98 2.40 5.35
N ASP A 138 15.58 1.51 6.15
CA ASP A 138 16.92 0.97 5.90
C ASP A 138 16.89 0.01 4.71
N PRO A 139 17.49 0.33 3.55
CA PRO A 139 17.42 -0.52 2.36
C PRO A 139 18.10 -1.89 2.56
N LEU A 140 18.93 -2.04 3.60
CA LEU A 140 19.66 -3.27 3.90
C LEU A 140 18.98 -4.13 4.97
N PHE A 141 17.75 -3.80 5.41
CA PHE A 141 17.08 -4.53 6.51
C PHE A 141 17.05 -6.04 6.27
N GLY A 142 16.82 -6.48 5.02
CA GLY A 142 16.79 -7.91 4.66
C GLY A 142 18.16 -8.59 4.81
N LEU A 143 19.24 -7.92 4.39
CA LEU A 143 20.61 -8.44 4.53
C LEU A 143 21.05 -8.47 6.00
N LYS A 144 20.68 -7.45 6.79
CA LYS A 144 20.95 -7.43 8.23
C LYS A 144 20.21 -8.54 8.97
N GLY A 145 18.96 -8.81 8.61
CA GLY A 145 18.19 -9.94 9.14
C GLY A 145 18.83 -11.28 8.78
N ALA A 146 19.24 -11.46 7.52
CA ALA A 146 19.94 -12.67 7.09
C ALA A 146 21.26 -12.90 7.86
N LEU A 147 22.05 -11.84 8.08
CA LEU A 147 23.26 -11.91 8.89
C LEU A 147 22.96 -12.36 10.33
N GLN A 148 21.93 -11.79 10.95
CA GLN A 148 21.52 -12.19 12.31
C GLN A 148 21.11 -13.66 12.40
N CYS A 149 20.41 -14.20 11.40
CA CYS A 149 20.07 -15.63 11.37
C CYS A 149 21.33 -16.52 11.35
N VAL A 150 22.38 -16.10 10.64
CA VAL A 150 23.65 -16.84 10.60
C VAL A 150 24.40 -16.74 11.93
N VAL A 151 24.40 -15.57 12.57
CA VAL A 151 25.11 -15.34 13.85
C VAL A 151 24.39 -15.99 15.04
N ALA A 152 23.06 -16.00 15.05
CA ALA A 152 22.26 -16.59 16.13
C ALA A 152 22.08 -18.11 16.03
N GLY A 153 22.38 -18.70 14.86
CA GLY A 153 22.35 -20.14 14.61
C GLY A 153 23.66 -20.88 14.87
N GLY A 154 24.65 -20.22 15.48
CA GLY A 154 25.95 -20.77 15.88
C GLY A 154 26.10 -20.91 17.39
#